data_AF-A0A0A8L116-F1
#
_entry.id   AF-A0A0A8L116-F1
#
_cell.length_a   1.000
_cell.length_b   1.000
_cell.length_c   1.000
_cell.angle_alpha   90.00
_cell.angle_beta   90.00
_cell.angle_gamma   90.00
#
_symmetry.space_group_name_H-M   'P 1'
#
loop_
_entity.id
_entity.type
_entity.pdbx_description
1 polymer ?
#
loop_
_entity_poly.entity_id
_entity_poly.type
_entity_poly.pdbx_seq_one_letter_code
_entity_poly.pdbx_strand_id
1 'polypeptide(L)'
;MVTDIIDLSAGTEELELQVDAGKEVYETSDTDEPLPEPLTTEGNDDIVEESIAKVGDKQELFQHSILSSKDTDFSGRLYALPTYNVKHINETATQRLARIQRELLELEQHELENENGSNQLRKLNQLYEKLSESSEGKMKKIQSQLSSAVDKQADGEVRLPNIKIEGDHLKKLESLEQKLSALELQIGSSNTNKSITSTINELYREIDILKLDGPALKNFQEKMKEISDEYDQSIIGRRSQKDPKLSADIEKNLKSTESKVNDIYDKYNILSKYSKLIPHITERIQSLNCLHISINDMNDTVSEINDHLFSVHSQIDKWSLLLDSTAEQLDRNEKDFSDTRSTLEKQLTALEKRVNNLNG
;
A
#
# COMPACT_ATOMS: atom_id res chain seq x y z
N MET A 1 -7.96 -4.50 -76.66
CA MET A 1 -8.30 -5.38 -75.53
C MET A 1 -7.37 -6.58 -75.56
N VAL A 2 -6.26 -6.48 -74.84
CA VAL A 2 -5.47 -7.61 -74.36
C VAL A 2 -5.00 -7.14 -72.99
N THR A 3 -5.60 -7.70 -71.95
CA THR A 3 -5.23 -7.45 -70.56
C THR A 3 -4.13 -8.44 -70.21
N ASP A 4 -2.91 -7.95 -70.05
CA ASP A 4 -1.82 -8.73 -69.48
C ASP A 4 -2.14 -9.01 -68.01
N ILE A 5 -2.39 -10.28 -67.74
CA ILE A 5 -2.58 -10.81 -66.40
C ILE A 5 -1.19 -10.90 -65.78
N ILE A 6 -0.91 -10.03 -64.81
CA ILE A 6 0.29 -10.13 -63.98
C ILE A 6 0.09 -11.32 -63.05
N ASP A 7 0.81 -12.40 -63.33
CA ASP A 7 0.89 -13.57 -62.47
C ASP A 7 1.78 -13.25 -61.26
N LEU A 8 1.15 -13.03 -60.10
CA LEU A 8 1.79 -12.73 -58.82
C LEU A 8 2.15 -14.01 -58.03
N SER A 9 2.26 -15.16 -58.69
CA SER A 9 2.58 -16.44 -58.03
C SER A 9 4.07 -16.77 -57.92
N ALA A 10 4.97 -15.87 -58.32
CA ALA A 10 6.42 -16.04 -58.17
C ALA A 10 7.00 -15.01 -57.20
N GLY A 11 7.35 -15.46 -55.99
CA GLY A 11 8.20 -14.71 -55.08
C GLY A 11 7.64 -14.48 -53.68
N THR A 12 7.16 -15.52 -52.99
CA THR A 12 7.39 -15.56 -51.54
C THR A 12 8.83 -16.01 -51.36
N GLU A 13 9.75 -15.05 -51.24
CA GLU A 13 11.03 -15.27 -50.57
C GLU A 13 10.70 -15.89 -49.21
N GLU A 14 10.82 -17.21 -49.12
CA GLU A 14 11.02 -17.88 -47.83
C GLU A 14 12.24 -17.19 -47.23
N LEU A 15 12.01 -16.35 -46.22
CA LEU A 15 13.04 -15.96 -45.27
C LEU A 15 13.70 -17.26 -44.82
N GLU A 16 14.91 -17.51 -45.33
CA GLU A 16 15.81 -18.53 -44.85
C GLU A 16 16.10 -18.21 -43.37
N LEU A 17 15.21 -18.66 -42.49
CA LEU A 17 15.54 -18.90 -41.10
C LEU A 17 16.67 -19.93 -41.14
N GLN A 18 17.90 -19.43 -41.08
CA GLN A 18 19.07 -20.22 -40.76
C GLN A 18 18.78 -20.94 -39.45
N VAL A 19 18.30 -22.18 -39.54
CA VAL A 19 18.41 -23.19 -38.48
C VAL A 19 19.87 -23.63 -38.49
N ASP A 20 20.78 -22.66 -38.29
CA ASP A 20 22.19 -22.95 -38.14
C ASP A 20 22.38 -23.48 -36.73
N ALA A 21 23.11 -24.58 -36.63
CA ALA A 21 23.46 -25.25 -35.39
C ALA A 21 24.53 -24.46 -34.60
N GLY A 22 24.45 -23.13 -34.64
CA GLY A 22 25.25 -22.19 -33.87
C GLY A 22 24.61 -21.96 -32.50
N LYS A 23 25.44 -21.66 -31.51
CA LYS A 23 24.94 -21.16 -30.22
C LYS A 23 24.18 -19.84 -30.47
N GLU A 24 22.92 -19.77 -30.04
CA GLU A 24 22.08 -18.57 -30.15
C GLU A 24 22.64 -17.37 -29.38
N VAL A 25 23.46 -17.62 -28.36
CA VAL A 25 24.09 -16.60 -27.52
C VAL A 25 25.58 -16.87 -27.41
N TYR A 26 26.39 -15.89 -27.81
CA TYR A 26 27.83 -15.83 -27.55
C TYR A 26 28.08 -14.81 -26.44
N GLU A 27 28.08 -15.30 -25.21
CA GLU A 27 28.36 -14.50 -24.01
C GLU A 27 29.76 -14.78 -23.46
N THR A 28 30.34 -13.78 -22.80
CA THR A 28 31.54 -13.96 -21.98
C THR A 28 31.19 -14.84 -20.79
N SER A 29 32.12 -15.73 -20.37
CA SER A 29 31.90 -16.62 -19.23
C SER A 29 31.44 -15.81 -18.02
N ASP A 30 30.30 -16.19 -17.44
CA ASP A 30 29.79 -15.58 -16.22
C ASP A 30 30.81 -15.85 -15.11
N THR A 31 31.60 -14.84 -14.76
CA THR A 31 32.51 -14.90 -13.64
C THR A 31 31.79 -14.27 -12.47
N ASP A 32 31.56 -15.06 -11.42
CA ASP A 32 31.12 -14.56 -10.11
C ASP A 32 32.20 -13.63 -9.56
N GLU A 33 32.27 -12.39 -10.05
CA GLU A 33 33.09 -11.35 -9.47
C GLU A 33 32.36 -10.89 -8.20
N PRO A 34 32.85 -11.23 -6.99
CA PRO A 34 32.17 -10.85 -5.78
C PRO A 34 32.08 -9.32 -5.75
N LEU A 35 30.84 -8.81 -5.70
CA LEU A 35 30.59 -7.40 -5.47
C LEU A 35 31.44 -6.98 -4.26
N PRO A 36 32.34 -5.97 -4.39
CA PRO A 36 33.16 -5.55 -3.28
C PRO A 36 32.21 -5.16 -2.15
N GLU A 37 32.35 -5.82 -1.00
CA GLU A 37 31.64 -5.44 0.21
C GLU A 37 31.89 -3.95 0.43
N PRO A 38 30.85 -3.16 0.75
CA PRO A 38 31.01 -1.73 0.93
C PRO A 38 32.12 -1.51 1.96
N LEU A 39 33.16 -0.79 1.55
CA LEU A 39 34.27 -0.41 2.42
C LEU A 39 33.67 0.23 3.66
N THR A 40 33.66 -0.51 4.77
CA THR A 40 33.39 0.05 6.07
C THR A 40 34.61 0.91 6.38
N THR A 41 34.41 2.22 6.35
CA THR A 41 35.43 3.15 6.85
C THR A 41 35.64 2.80 8.31
N GLU A 42 36.80 2.23 8.64
CA GLU A 42 37.21 2.05 10.03
C GLU A 42 37.09 3.39 10.74
N GLY A 43 36.40 3.40 11.89
CA GLY A 43 36.10 4.61 12.64
C GLY A 43 37.37 5.40 12.92
N ASN A 44 37.36 6.69 12.59
CA ASN A 44 38.49 7.58 12.84
C ASN A 44 38.49 7.95 14.32
N ASP A 45 39.58 7.64 15.05
CA ASP A 45 39.68 7.89 16.50
C ASP A 45 39.53 9.38 16.89
N ASP A 46 39.75 10.29 15.92
CA ASP A 46 39.55 11.74 16.09
C ASP A 46 38.07 12.17 15.97
N ILE A 47 37.17 11.29 15.53
CA ILE A 47 35.74 11.54 15.39
C ILE A 47 35.02 10.86 16.55
N VAL A 48 34.44 11.66 17.45
CA VAL A 48 33.52 11.13 18.46
C VAL A 48 32.22 10.72 17.75
N GLU A 49 32.13 9.47 17.34
CA GLU A 49 30.89 8.85 16.87
C GLU A 49 29.99 8.58 18.08
N GLU A 50 29.26 9.61 18.54
CA GLU A 50 28.14 9.38 19.44
C GLU A 50 27.10 8.53 18.72
N SER A 51 26.91 7.29 19.18
CA SER A 51 25.82 6.45 18.75
C SER A 51 24.51 7.24 18.88
N ILE A 52 23.82 7.43 17.75
CA ILE A 52 22.56 8.18 17.74
C ILE A 52 21.60 7.43 18.66
N ALA A 53 21.37 7.96 19.86
CA ALA A 53 20.43 7.38 20.81
C ALA A 53 19.08 7.17 20.13
N LYS A 54 18.45 6.02 20.42
CA LYS A 54 17.22 5.57 19.77
C LYS A 54 16.20 6.72 19.76
N VAL A 55 15.53 6.90 18.62
CA VAL A 55 14.60 8.03 18.39
C VAL A 55 13.55 8.13 19.50
N GLY A 56 13.13 7.00 20.09
CA GLY A 56 12.21 6.97 21.23
C GLY A 56 12.71 7.74 22.45
N ASP A 57 13.97 7.57 22.84
CA ASP A 57 14.54 8.21 24.04
C ASP A 57 14.64 9.73 23.87
N LYS A 58 14.93 10.19 22.64
CA LYS A 58 14.95 11.63 22.30
C LYS A 58 13.54 12.20 22.16
N GLN A 59 12.58 11.41 21.72
CA GLN A 59 11.19 11.85 21.60
C GLN A 59 10.61 12.22 22.96
N GLU A 60 10.93 11.48 24.03
CA GLU A 60 10.54 11.83 25.39
C GLU A 60 11.15 13.16 25.85
N LEU A 61 12.44 13.39 25.54
CA LEU A 61 13.14 14.63 25.90
C LEU A 61 12.54 15.89 25.25
N PHE A 62 12.05 15.78 24.00
CA PHE A 62 11.55 16.91 23.23
C PHE A 62 10.02 16.99 23.14
N GLN A 63 9.27 16.01 23.67
CA GLN A 63 7.80 16.00 23.63
C GLN A 63 7.18 17.24 24.29
N HIS A 64 7.85 17.80 25.30
CA HIS A 64 7.39 18.95 26.07
C HIS A 64 8.05 20.27 25.69
N SER A 65 8.92 20.27 24.68
CA SER A 65 9.58 21.48 24.17
C SER A 65 8.93 21.91 22.86
N ILE A 66 8.21 23.03 22.88
CA ILE A 66 7.72 23.66 21.65
C ILE A 66 8.50 24.95 21.42
N LEU A 67 9.06 25.10 20.22
CA LEU A 67 9.69 26.34 19.78
C LEU A 67 8.60 27.38 19.51
N SER A 68 8.60 28.47 20.28
CA SER A 68 7.64 29.55 20.10
C SER A 68 8.22 30.67 19.24
N SER A 69 7.62 30.89 18.06
CA SER A 69 7.96 32.02 17.17
C SER A 69 7.44 33.38 17.67
N LYS A 70 6.60 33.40 18.72
CA LYS A 70 5.98 34.64 19.23
C LYS A 70 6.91 35.49 20.10
N ASP A 71 7.98 34.91 20.63
CA ASP A 71 8.94 35.61 21.49
C ASP A 71 10.30 35.84 20.79
N THR A 72 10.41 35.50 19.50
CA THR A 72 11.64 35.73 18.73
C THR A 72 11.64 37.15 18.18
N ASP A 73 12.51 37.99 18.74
CA ASP A 73 12.77 39.35 18.25
C ASP A 73 13.74 39.30 17.05
N PHE A 74 13.23 39.57 15.85
CA PHE A 74 14.02 39.73 14.63
C PHE A 74 14.40 41.19 14.33
N SER A 75 14.21 42.11 15.28
CA SER A 75 14.43 43.56 15.07
C SER A 75 15.90 43.99 14.92
N GLY A 76 16.84 43.03 14.84
CA GLY A 76 18.25 43.29 14.51
C GLY A 76 19.01 44.09 15.58
N ARG A 77 18.48 44.20 16.79
CA ARG A 77 19.15 44.88 17.90
C ARG A 77 20.27 43.98 18.43
N LEU A 78 21.52 44.38 18.18
CA LEU A 78 22.77 43.67 18.52
C LEU A 78 22.95 43.27 20.00
N TYR A 79 22.08 43.72 20.91
CA TYR A 79 22.12 43.38 22.34
C TYR A 79 21.26 42.17 22.72
N ALA A 80 20.39 41.70 21.82
CA ALA A 80 19.58 40.50 22.03
C ALA A 80 19.99 39.47 20.98
N LEU A 81 20.72 38.42 21.39
CA LEU A 81 20.99 37.29 20.50
C LEU A 81 19.63 36.68 20.09
N PRO A 82 19.42 36.38 18.79
CA PRO A 82 18.21 35.73 18.31
C PRO A 82 18.22 34.29 18.82
N THR A 83 17.71 34.09 20.04
CA THR A 83 17.62 32.78 20.66
C THR A 83 16.16 32.37 20.69
N TYR A 84 15.90 31.18 20.17
CA TYR A 84 14.59 30.54 20.31
C TYR A 84 14.34 30.31 21.80
N ASN A 85 13.29 30.92 22.34
CA ASN A 85 12.92 30.69 23.72
C ASN A 85 12.14 29.37 23.80
N VAL A 86 12.75 28.34 24.37
CA VAL A 86 12.09 27.05 24.59
C VAL A 86 11.13 27.22 25.76
N LYS A 87 9.82 27.21 25.46
CA LYS A 87 8.79 27.18 26.50
C LYS A 87 8.43 25.73 26.81
N HIS A 88 8.65 25.33 28.04
CA HIS A 88 7.99 24.13 28.59
C HIS A 88 6.53 24.48 28.87
N ILE A 89 5.63 23.89 28.10
CA ILE A 89 4.19 24.08 28.30
C ILE A 89 3.75 23.13 29.41
N ASN A 90 3.09 23.68 30.43
CA ASN A 90 2.41 22.89 31.46
C ASN A 90 1.35 21.99 30.80
N GLU A 91 1.30 20.73 31.21
CA GLU A 91 0.41 19.71 30.66
C GLU A 91 -1.01 20.21 30.37
N THR A 92 -1.49 19.88 29.17
CA THR A 92 -2.88 20.13 28.76
C THR A 92 -3.83 19.34 29.66
N ALA A 93 -5.08 19.80 29.82
CA ALA A 93 -6.04 19.16 30.73
C ALA A 93 -6.27 17.67 30.42
N THR A 94 -6.27 17.29 29.14
CA THR A 94 -6.39 15.90 28.69
C THR A 94 -5.14 15.08 29.00
N GLN A 95 -3.94 15.64 28.80
CA GLN A 95 -2.68 14.99 29.13
C GLN A 95 -2.48 14.84 30.64
N ARG A 96 -2.89 15.86 31.41
CA ARG A 96 -2.92 15.81 32.87
C ARG A 96 -3.88 14.75 33.38
N LEU A 97 -5.06 14.62 32.77
CA LEU A 97 -6.01 13.55 33.10
C LEU A 97 -5.45 12.16 32.79
N ALA A 98 -4.74 12.00 31.66
CA ALA A 98 -4.09 10.73 31.32
C ALA A 98 -2.93 10.38 32.29
N ARG A 99 -2.16 11.38 32.73
CA ARG A 99 -1.13 11.20 33.75
C ARG A 99 -1.75 10.83 35.10
N ILE A 100 -2.79 11.55 35.53
CA ILE A 100 -3.55 11.22 36.75
C ILE A 100 -4.14 9.80 36.67
N GLN A 101 -4.65 9.37 35.51
CA GLN A 101 -5.14 8.00 35.31
C GLN A 101 -4.02 6.97 35.49
N ARG A 102 -2.83 7.23 34.99
CA ARG A 102 -1.66 6.35 35.14
C ARG A 102 -1.14 6.33 36.57
N GLU A 103 -1.02 7.49 37.21
CA GLU A 103 -0.67 7.64 38.63
C GLU A 103 -1.70 6.92 39.53
N LEU A 104 -2.98 6.91 39.15
CA LEU A 104 -4.02 6.18 39.88
C LEU A 104 -3.89 4.67 39.75
N LEU A 105 -3.56 4.17 38.56
CA LEU A 105 -3.26 2.75 38.35
C LEU A 105 -2.01 2.33 39.14
N GLU A 106 -1.01 3.19 39.21
CA GLU A 106 0.21 2.97 40.00
C GLU A 106 -0.08 2.97 41.52
N LEU A 107 -0.95 3.87 41.99
CA LEU A 107 -1.42 3.89 43.39
C LEU A 107 -2.27 2.67 43.74
N GLU A 108 -3.13 2.20 42.83
CA GLU A 108 -3.87 0.95 43.01
C GLU A 108 -2.93 -0.25 43.16
N GLN A 109 -1.83 -0.26 42.40
CA GLN A 109 -0.80 -1.29 42.49
C GLN A 109 0.03 -1.20 43.79
N HIS A 110 0.30 0.03 44.27
CA HIS A 110 0.99 0.28 45.55
C HIS A 110 0.12 0.02 46.80
N GLU A 111 -1.21 0.08 46.70
CA GLU A 111 -2.12 -0.20 47.82
C GLU A 111 -2.32 -1.69 48.13
N LEU A 112 -1.84 -2.61 47.27
CA LEU A 112 -1.65 -4.01 47.67
C LEU A 112 -0.66 -4.17 48.84
N GLU A 113 0.11 -3.12 49.17
CA GLU A 113 1.10 -3.11 50.25
C GLU A 113 0.70 -2.27 51.49
N ASN A 114 -0.38 -1.47 51.47
CA ASN A 114 -0.74 -0.60 52.61
C ASN A 114 -2.27 -0.46 52.83
N GLU A 115 -2.78 -1.03 53.93
CA GLU A 115 -4.23 -1.10 54.27
C GLU A 115 -4.92 0.28 54.52
N ASN A 116 -4.16 1.36 54.74
CA ASN A 116 -4.71 2.68 55.07
C ASN A 116 -5.16 3.52 53.85
N GLY A 117 -4.81 3.14 52.62
CA GLY A 117 -5.15 3.89 51.40
C GLY A 117 -6.59 3.65 50.88
N SER A 118 -7.20 2.52 51.26
CA SER A 118 -8.50 2.06 50.77
C SER A 118 -9.65 3.08 50.90
N ASN A 119 -9.63 3.92 51.95
CA ASN A 119 -10.64 4.96 52.16
C ASN A 119 -10.45 6.20 51.26
N GLN A 120 -9.23 6.48 50.82
CA GLN A 120 -8.93 7.57 49.89
C GLN A 120 -9.22 7.15 48.45
N LEU A 121 -8.84 5.93 48.05
CA LEU A 121 -9.24 5.35 46.76
C LEU A 121 -10.76 5.29 46.61
N ARG A 122 -11.50 4.90 47.65
CA ARG A 122 -12.97 4.85 47.59
C ARG A 122 -13.60 6.23 47.36
N LYS A 123 -13.08 7.28 48.01
CA LYS A 123 -13.52 8.67 47.79
C LYS A 123 -13.17 9.16 46.39
N LEU A 124 -12.04 8.71 45.85
CA LEU A 124 -11.56 9.12 44.54
C LEU A 124 -12.31 8.41 43.40
N ASN A 125 -12.62 7.12 43.56
CA ASN A 125 -13.52 6.38 42.67
C ASN A 125 -14.93 7.00 42.65
N GLN A 126 -15.44 7.45 43.78
CA GLN A 126 -16.71 8.19 43.83
C GLN A 126 -16.65 9.54 43.11
N LEU A 127 -15.51 10.23 43.14
CA LEU A 127 -15.28 11.48 42.40
C LEU A 127 -15.19 11.22 40.89
N TYR A 128 -14.51 10.15 40.50
CA TYR A 128 -14.42 9.71 39.12
C TYR A 128 -15.79 9.33 38.55
N GLU A 129 -16.58 8.56 39.30
CA GLU A 129 -17.93 8.16 38.91
C GLU A 129 -18.84 9.38 38.72
N LYS A 130 -18.82 10.34 39.67
CA LYS A 130 -19.56 11.61 39.54
C LYS A 130 -19.10 12.46 38.35
N LEU A 131 -17.82 12.48 38.04
CA LEU A 131 -17.29 13.21 36.90
C LEU A 131 -17.69 12.55 35.58
N SER A 132 -17.66 11.22 35.52
CA SER A 132 -18.11 10.40 34.40
C SER A 132 -19.60 10.62 34.14
N GLU A 133 -20.45 10.52 35.18
CA GLU A 133 -21.88 10.80 35.09
C GLU A 133 -22.15 12.23 34.62
N SER A 134 -21.40 13.21 35.13
CA SER A 134 -21.54 14.60 34.68
C SER A 134 -21.12 14.78 33.22
N SER A 135 -20.09 14.07 32.76
CA SER A 135 -19.61 14.12 31.37
C SER A 135 -20.63 13.48 30.44
N GLU A 136 -21.13 12.29 30.79
CA GLU A 136 -22.15 11.57 30.05
C GLU A 136 -23.47 12.35 30.00
N GLY A 137 -23.84 13.01 31.10
CA GLY A 137 -25.00 13.90 31.16
C GLY A 137 -24.87 15.13 30.24
N LYS A 138 -23.68 15.71 30.11
CA LYS A 138 -23.41 16.79 29.14
C LYS A 138 -23.46 16.27 27.70
N MET A 139 -22.89 15.10 27.45
CA MET A 139 -22.91 14.45 26.13
C MET A 139 -24.35 14.14 25.69
N LYS A 140 -25.17 13.55 26.58
CA LYS A 140 -26.59 13.27 26.32
C LYS A 140 -27.40 14.54 26.07
N LYS A 141 -27.10 15.64 26.78
CA LYS A 141 -27.72 16.95 26.50
C LYS A 141 -27.35 17.46 25.11
N ILE A 142 -26.07 17.43 24.73
CA ILE A 142 -25.61 17.83 23.39
C ILE A 142 -26.26 16.96 22.31
N GLN A 143 -26.31 15.63 22.53
CA GLN A 143 -26.94 14.69 21.61
C GLN A 143 -28.44 14.99 21.46
N SER A 144 -29.16 15.21 22.57
CA SER A 144 -30.58 15.57 22.52
C SER A 144 -30.83 16.91 21.84
N GLN A 145 -29.93 17.89 21.99
CA GLN A 145 -30.00 19.19 21.31
C GLN A 145 -29.77 19.03 19.81
N LEU A 146 -28.80 18.22 19.39
CA LEU A 146 -28.55 17.88 17.98
C LEU A 146 -29.74 17.13 17.37
N SER A 147 -30.27 16.11 18.05
CA SER A 147 -31.44 15.36 17.57
C SER A 147 -32.70 16.25 17.48
N SER A 148 -32.92 17.13 18.45
CA SER A 148 -34.07 18.05 18.43
C SER A 148 -33.92 19.20 17.41
N ALA A 149 -32.71 19.52 16.98
CA ALA A 149 -32.45 20.44 15.88
C ALA A 149 -32.69 19.76 14.52
N VAL A 150 -32.42 18.45 14.41
CA VAL A 150 -32.69 17.64 13.21
C VAL A 150 -34.19 17.42 12.98
N ASP A 151 -35.00 17.26 14.03
CA ASP A 151 -36.45 17.02 13.88
C ASP A 151 -37.28 18.25 13.46
N LYS A 152 -36.70 19.46 13.49
CA LYS A 152 -37.41 20.69 13.08
C LYS A 152 -37.17 21.12 11.62
N GLN A 153 -36.30 20.41 10.90
CA GLN A 153 -35.99 20.67 9.49
C GLN A 153 -35.82 19.35 8.72
N ALA A 154 -36.88 18.56 8.55
CA ALA A 154 -36.76 17.34 7.75
C ALA A 154 -38.06 16.97 7.03
N ASP A 155 -38.47 17.81 6.07
CA ASP A 155 -39.40 17.38 5.00
C ASP A 155 -38.81 17.62 3.59
N GLY A 156 -37.47 17.68 3.48
CA GLY A 156 -36.81 17.94 2.19
C GLY A 156 -35.29 17.78 2.16
N GLU A 157 -34.68 17.09 3.12
CA GLU A 157 -33.23 16.91 3.13
C GLU A 157 -32.84 15.54 2.57
N VAL A 158 -32.11 15.56 1.46
CA VAL A 158 -31.48 14.41 0.83
C VAL A 158 -30.54 13.77 1.86
N ARG A 159 -30.90 12.58 2.35
CA ARG A 159 -30.00 11.78 3.18
C ARG A 159 -28.80 11.40 2.33
N LEU A 160 -27.65 12.00 2.61
CA LEU A 160 -26.38 11.56 2.05
C LEU A 160 -26.17 10.07 2.41
N PRO A 161 -25.67 9.25 1.47
CA PRO A 161 -25.35 7.86 1.78
C PRO A 161 -24.36 7.83 2.93
N ASN A 162 -24.65 6.98 3.92
CA ASN A 162 -23.78 6.80 5.07
C ASN A 162 -22.55 6.00 4.60
N ILE A 163 -21.54 6.70 4.06
CA ILE A 163 -20.26 6.13 3.63
C ILE A 163 -19.50 5.77 4.91
N LYS A 164 -19.81 4.61 5.45
CA LYS A 164 -18.94 3.96 6.44
C LYS A 164 -17.80 3.34 5.67
N ILE A 165 -16.66 4.02 5.61
CA ILE A 165 -15.41 3.41 5.19
C ILE A 165 -15.15 2.27 6.18
N GLU A 166 -15.16 1.04 5.69
CA GLU A 166 -15.17 -0.19 6.46
C GLU A 166 -13.80 -0.41 7.12
N GLY A 167 -13.54 0.33 8.20
CA GLY A 167 -12.26 0.34 8.93
C GLY A 167 -11.92 -0.98 9.61
N ASP A 168 -12.87 -1.92 9.69
CA ASP A 168 -12.63 -3.26 10.24
C ASP A 168 -11.71 -4.09 9.33
N HIS A 169 -11.82 -3.94 8.00
CA HIS A 169 -10.90 -4.58 7.07
C HIS A 169 -9.48 -3.99 7.17
N LEU A 170 -9.37 -2.67 7.37
CA LEU A 170 -8.09 -2.00 7.56
C LEU A 170 -7.39 -2.43 8.85
N LYS A 171 -8.14 -2.53 9.96
CA LYS A 171 -7.61 -3.06 11.24
C LYS A 171 -7.18 -4.52 11.12
N LYS A 172 -7.94 -5.33 10.38
CA LYS A 172 -7.57 -6.72 10.12
C LYS A 172 -6.28 -6.79 9.30
N LEU A 173 -6.14 -5.95 8.27
CA LEU A 173 -4.92 -5.85 7.47
C LEU A 173 -3.73 -5.41 8.33
N GLU A 174 -3.90 -4.36 9.16
CA GLU A 174 -2.88 -3.90 10.11
C GLU A 174 -2.45 -5.02 11.06
N SER A 175 -3.41 -5.80 11.61
CA SER A 175 -3.08 -6.92 12.49
C SER A 175 -2.34 -8.06 11.78
N LEU A 176 -2.62 -8.29 10.50
CA LEU A 176 -1.91 -9.27 9.68
C LEU A 176 -0.50 -8.78 9.36
N GLU A 177 -0.36 -7.50 9.04
CA GLU A 177 0.93 -6.86 8.75
C GLU A 177 1.84 -6.87 9.97
N GLN A 178 1.32 -6.55 11.16
CA GLN A 178 2.07 -6.66 12.41
C GLN A 178 2.55 -8.10 12.68
N LYS A 179 1.69 -9.10 12.40
CA LYS A 179 2.06 -10.52 12.53
C LYS A 179 3.10 -10.92 11.49
N LEU A 180 2.96 -10.45 10.25
CA LEU A 180 3.91 -10.71 9.17
C LEU A 180 5.26 -10.10 9.49
N SER A 181 5.30 -8.83 9.94
CA SER A 181 6.51 -8.15 10.38
C SER A 181 7.18 -8.86 11.57
N ALA A 182 6.39 -9.37 12.53
CA ALA A 182 6.94 -10.17 13.63
C ALA A 182 7.57 -11.48 13.12
N LEU A 183 6.95 -12.15 12.15
CA LEU A 183 7.49 -13.35 11.50
C LEU A 183 8.75 -13.04 10.68
N GLU A 184 8.76 -11.94 9.92
CA GLU A 184 9.89 -11.47 9.15
C GLU A 184 11.07 -11.09 10.04
N LEU A 185 10.82 -10.44 11.18
CA LEU A 185 11.86 -10.12 12.16
C LEU A 185 12.44 -11.37 12.82
N GLN A 186 11.61 -12.38 13.07
CA GLN A 186 12.06 -13.65 13.64
C GLN A 186 12.83 -14.52 12.63
N ILE A 187 12.48 -14.46 11.35
CA ILE A 187 13.13 -15.22 10.27
C ILE A 187 14.37 -14.49 9.74
N GLY A 188 14.37 -13.16 9.77
CA GLY A 188 15.40 -12.30 9.19
C GLY A 188 15.42 -12.32 7.65
N SER A 189 16.17 -11.38 7.04
CA SER A 189 16.48 -11.44 5.61
C SER A 189 17.49 -12.56 5.34
N SER A 190 17.01 -13.79 5.23
CA SER A 190 17.85 -14.92 4.82
C SER A 190 18.16 -14.80 3.33
N ASN A 191 19.31 -14.20 2.99
CA ASN A 191 19.86 -14.15 1.63
C ASN A 191 20.33 -15.53 1.11
N THR A 192 19.95 -16.62 1.77
CA THR A 192 20.35 -17.96 1.40
C THR A 192 19.31 -18.59 0.47
N ASN A 193 19.73 -19.06 -0.70
CA ASN A 193 18.88 -19.81 -1.65
C ASN A 193 18.38 -21.17 -1.12
N LYS A 194 18.69 -21.53 0.13
CA LYS A 194 18.24 -22.75 0.82
C LYS A 194 17.00 -22.46 1.66
N SER A 195 16.03 -23.37 1.67
CA SER A 195 14.89 -23.27 2.58
C SER A 195 15.35 -23.44 4.03
N ILE A 196 14.72 -22.71 4.96
CA ILE A 196 15.00 -22.81 6.41
C ILE A 196 14.87 -24.27 6.88
N THR A 197 13.89 -24.99 6.36
CA THR A 197 13.71 -26.43 6.62
C THR A 197 14.89 -27.28 6.17
N SER A 198 15.52 -26.95 5.04
CA SER A 198 16.73 -27.65 4.58
C SER A 198 17.90 -27.37 5.51
N THR A 199 18.08 -26.12 5.96
CA THR A 199 19.16 -25.78 6.90
C THR A 199 18.95 -26.41 8.28
N ILE A 200 17.70 -26.48 8.76
CA ILE A 200 17.36 -27.16 10.02
C ILE A 200 17.60 -28.67 9.89
N ASN A 201 17.24 -29.29 8.77
CA ASN A 201 17.48 -30.71 8.54
C ASN A 201 18.97 -31.02 8.39
N GLU A 202 19.74 -30.12 7.78
CA GLU A 202 21.19 -30.21 7.65
C GLU A 202 21.85 -30.13 9.05
N LEU A 203 21.44 -29.15 9.87
CA LEU A 203 21.85 -29.04 11.27
C LEU A 203 21.43 -30.25 12.11
N TYR A 204 20.21 -30.75 11.92
CA TYR A 204 19.73 -31.94 12.61
C TYR A 204 20.58 -33.17 12.24
N ARG A 205 20.93 -33.31 10.96
CA ARG A 205 21.84 -34.35 10.49
C ARG A 205 23.23 -34.19 11.09
N GLU A 206 23.77 -32.97 11.15
CA GLU A 206 25.07 -32.68 11.77
C GLU A 206 25.06 -32.96 13.28
N ILE A 207 23.98 -32.61 13.97
CA ILE A 207 23.78 -32.91 15.40
C ILE A 207 23.66 -34.41 15.63
N ASP A 208 22.94 -35.14 14.78
CA ASP A 208 22.84 -36.60 14.87
C ASP A 208 24.17 -37.29 14.55
N ILE A 209 24.95 -36.75 13.61
CA ILE A 209 26.33 -37.22 13.34
C ILE A 209 27.24 -36.94 14.54
N LEU A 210 27.11 -35.78 15.19
CA LEU A 210 27.85 -35.43 16.41
C LEU A 210 27.44 -36.29 17.61
N LYS A 211 26.19 -36.75 17.66
CA LYS A 211 25.68 -37.67 18.68
C LYS A 211 26.04 -39.14 18.40
N LEU A 212 26.36 -39.50 17.16
CA LEU A 212 26.93 -40.80 16.85
C LEU A 212 28.37 -40.87 17.34
N ASP A 213 28.64 -41.85 18.19
CA ASP A 213 29.96 -42.08 18.75
C ASP A 213 31.01 -42.25 17.63
N GLY A 214 32.17 -41.59 17.75
CA GLY A 214 33.26 -41.64 16.76
C GLY A 214 33.62 -43.03 16.21
N PRO A 215 33.56 -44.15 16.98
CA PRO A 215 33.75 -45.49 16.44
C PRO A 215 32.63 -45.97 15.50
N ALA A 216 31.38 -45.57 15.71
CA ALA A 216 30.25 -45.94 14.84
C ALA A 216 30.35 -45.25 13.47
N LEU A 217 30.80 -43.99 13.44
CA LEU A 217 31.05 -43.24 12.20
C LEU A 217 32.22 -43.83 11.40
N LYS A 218 33.30 -44.23 12.08
CA LYS A 218 34.43 -44.92 11.43
C LYS A 218 34.01 -46.26 10.83
N ASN A 219 33.22 -47.07 11.55
CA ASN A 219 32.71 -48.34 11.02
C ASN A 219 31.78 -48.14 9.82
N PHE A 220 30.96 -47.07 9.82
CA PHE A 220 30.13 -46.72 8.68
C PHE A 220 30.98 -46.28 7.47
N GLN A 221 32.00 -45.45 7.70
CA GLN A 221 32.92 -44.99 6.64
C GLN A 221 33.71 -46.16 6.04
N GLU A 222 34.15 -47.11 6.86
CA GLU A 222 34.87 -48.31 6.42
C GLU A 222 33.96 -49.24 5.60
N LYS A 223 32.70 -49.44 6.04
CA LYS A 223 31.70 -50.17 5.25
C LYS A 223 31.29 -49.46 3.96
N MET A 224 31.21 -48.13 3.96
CA MET A 224 30.91 -47.37 2.75
C MET A 224 32.05 -47.45 1.74
N LYS A 225 33.30 -47.48 2.23
CA LYS A 225 34.48 -47.72 1.41
C LYS A 225 34.49 -49.13 0.82
N GLU A 226 34.15 -50.14 1.63
CA GLU A 226 34.00 -51.54 1.19
C GLU A 226 32.91 -51.68 0.11
N ILE A 227 31.76 -51.02 0.29
CA ILE A 227 30.67 -51.00 -0.71
C ILE A 227 31.08 -50.25 -1.99
N SER A 228 31.82 -49.15 -1.87
CA SER A 228 32.36 -48.43 -3.03
C SER A 228 33.36 -49.30 -3.80
N ASP A 229 34.25 -50.00 -3.08
CA ASP A 229 35.23 -50.91 -3.66
C ASP A 229 34.54 -52.12 -4.34
N GLU A 230 33.48 -52.68 -3.74
CA GLU A 230 32.66 -53.72 -4.35
C GLU A 230 31.88 -53.22 -5.58
N TYR A 231 31.35 -52.00 -5.53
CA TYR A 231 30.64 -51.39 -6.66
C TYR A 231 31.59 -51.14 -7.83
N ASP A 232 32.77 -50.58 -7.56
CA ASP A 232 33.81 -50.36 -8.56
C ASP A 232 34.30 -51.70 -9.15
N GLN A 233 34.51 -52.73 -8.33
CA GLN A 233 34.84 -54.07 -8.82
C GLN A 233 33.70 -54.70 -9.63
N SER A 234 32.44 -54.42 -9.31
CA SER A 234 31.26 -54.92 -10.03
C SER A 234 31.08 -54.24 -11.39
N ILE A 235 31.31 -52.92 -11.47
CA ILE A 235 31.26 -52.15 -12.72
C ILE A 235 32.48 -52.45 -13.60
N ILE A 236 33.69 -52.46 -13.03
CA ILE A 236 34.94 -52.78 -13.73
C ILE A 236 34.94 -54.25 -14.18
N GLY A 237 34.48 -55.18 -13.33
CA GLY A 237 34.35 -56.60 -13.64
C GLY A 237 33.34 -56.88 -14.76
N ARG A 238 32.27 -56.07 -14.89
CA ARG A 238 31.30 -56.18 -15.99
C ARG A 238 31.72 -55.44 -17.26
N ARG A 239 32.47 -54.33 -17.17
CA ARG A 239 33.01 -53.59 -18.32
C ARG A 239 34.25 -54.24 -18.94
N SER A 240 35.02 -55.01 -18.17
CA SER A 240 36.26 -55.66 -18.63
C SER A 240 36.04 -56.90 -19.53
N GLN A 241 34.83 -57.45 -19.64
CA GLN A 241 34.58 -58.73 -20.34
C GLN A 241 33.87 -58.64 -21.69
N LYS A 242 33.64 -57.44 -22.24
CA LYS A 242 33.06 -57.30 -23.59
C LYS A 242 33.88 -56.36 -24.46
N ASP A 243 34.26 -56.87 -25.63
CA ASP A 243 35.11 -56.28 -26.67
C ASP A 243 35.35 -54.75 -26.62
N PRO A 244 36.61 -54.29 -26.59
CA PRO A 244 36.96 -52.87 -26.51
C PRO A 244 36.48 -52.04 -27.72
N LYS A 245 36.17 -52.68 -28.85
CA LYS A 245 35.62 -52.02 -30.05
C LYS A 245 34.12 -51.74 -29.96
N LEU A 246 33.36 -52.62 -29.29
CA LEU A 246 31.92 -52.44 -29.08
C LEU A 246 31.65 -51.40 -27.98
N SER A 247 32.53 -51.31 -26.98
CA SER A 247 32.54 -50.28 -25.94
C SER A 247 32.63 -48.86 -26.54
N ALA A 248 33.57 -48.64 -27.46
CA ALA A 248 33.81 -47.34 -28.07
C ALA A 248 32.65 -46.86 -28.97
N ASP A 249 32.00 -47.78 -29.69
CA ASP A 249 30.85 -47.47 -30.54
C ASP A 249 29.55 -47.21 -29.75
N ILE A 250 29.41 -47.86 -28.59
CA ILE A 250 28.31 -47.62 -27.65
C ILE A 250 28.51 -46.27 -26.93
N GLU A 251 29.73 -45.95 -26.46
CA GLU A 251 30.03 -44.66 -25.84
C GLU A 251 29.87 -43.47 -26.80
N LYS A 252 30.13 -43.66 -28.10
CA LYS A 252 30.07 -42.59 -29.09
C LYS A 252 28.65 -42.32 -29.62
N ASN A 253 27.79 -43.35 -29.71
CA ASN A 253 26.48 -43.24 -30.36
C ASN A 253 25.27 -43.29 -29.41
N LEU A 254 25.43 -43.75 -28.17
CA LEU A 254 24.42 -43.53 -27.15
C LEU A 254 24.69 -42.18 -26.46
N LYS A 255 23.92 -41.15 -26.82
CA LYS A 255 23.35 -40.32 -25.75
C LYS A 255 22.58 -41.29 -24.88
N SER A 256 23.25 -41.78 -23.82
CA SER A 256 22.77 -42.86 -22.97
C SER A 256 21.30 -42.62 -22.65
N THR A 257 20.48 -43.66 -22.64
CA THR A 257 19.12 -43.55 -22.09
C THR A 257 19.16 -42.91 -20.69
N GLU A 258 20.26 -43.12 -19.96
CA GLU A 258 20.61 -42.45 -18.72
C GLU A 258 20.80 -40.93 -18.84
N SER A 259 21.43 -40.42 -19.90
CA SER A 259 21.54 -38.98 -20.17
C SER A 259 20.18 -38.37 -20.50
N LYS A 260 19.33 -39.05 -21.29
CA LYS A 260 17.96 -38.58 -21.53
C LYS A 260 17.11 -38.61 -20.27
N VAL A 261 17.30 -39.62 -19.44
CA VAL A 261 16.63 -39.75 -18.14
C VAL A 261 17.13 -38.68 -17.17
N ASN A 262 18.42 -38.37 -17.17
CA ASN A 262 19.00 -37.28 -16.39
C ASN A 262 18.48 -35.92 -16.85
N ASP A 263 18.39 -35.67 -18.16
CA ASP A 263 17.77 -34.46 -18.72
C ASP A 263 16.29 -34.34 -18.30
N ILE A 264 15.57 -35.47 -18.20
CA ILE A 264 14.19 -35.51 -17.70
C ILE A 264 14.15 -35.21 -16.21
N TYR A 265 15.08 -35.74 -15.41
CA TYR A 265 15.17 -35.45 -13.98
C TYR A 265 15.52 -33.99 -13.71
N ASP A 266 16.42 -33.40 -14.48
CA ASP A 266 16.77 -31.97 -14.40
C ASP A 266 15.56 -31.09 -14.74
N LYS A 267 14.87 -31.41 -15.84
CA LYS A 267 13.62 -30.72 -16.23
C LYS A 267 12.50 -30.95 -15.22
N TYR A 268 12.40 -32.13 -14.63
CA TYR A 268 11.41 -32.45 -13.61
C TYR A 268 11.67 -31.65 -12.33
N ASN A 269 12.93 -31.48 -11.91
CA ASN A 269 13.26 -30.67 -10.75
C ASN A 269 12.87 -29.20 -10.97
N ILE A 270 13.15 -28.67 -12.16
CA ILE A 270 12.71 -27.33 -12.56
C ILE A 270 11.17 -27.24 -12.56
N LEU A 271 10.48 -28.20 -13.18
CA LEU A 271 9.02 -28.23 -13.25
C LEU A 271 8.38 -28.40 -11.86
N SER A 272 9.00 -29.17 -10.97
CA SER A 272 8.53 -29.38 -9.59
C SER A 272 8.60 -28.09 -8.77
N LYS A 273 9.65 -27.28 -8.96
CA LYS A 273 9.74 -25.93 -8.36
C LYS A 273 8.61 -25.03 -8.85
N TYR A 274 8.36 -25.00 -10.16
CA TYR A 274 7.29 -24.18 -10.74
C TYR A 274 5.90 -24.71 -10.43
N SER A 275 5.70 -26.02 -10.31
CA SER A 275 4.42 -26.64 -9.99
C SER A 275 3.85 -26.14 -8.66
N LYS A 276 4.70 -25.82 -7.68
CA LYS A 276 4.28 -25.23 -6.41
C LYS A 276 3.94 -23.73 -6.53
N LEU A 277 4.54 -23.03 -7.49
CA LEU A 277 4.33 -21.60 -7.72
C LEU A 277 3.14 -21.30 -8.63
N ILE A 278 2.78 -22.21 -9.54
CA ILE A 278 1.69 -22.04 -10.51
C ILE A 278 0.36 -21.67 -9.81
N PRO A 279 -0.11 -22.37 -8.75
CA PRO A 279 -1.35 -22.02 -8.08
C PRO A 279 -1.35 -20.57 -7.54
N HIS A 280 -0.23 -20.11 -6.97
CA HIS A 280 -0.09 -18.74 -6.47
C HIS A 280 -0.09 -17.71 -7.60
N ILE A 281 0.54 -18.03 -8.75
CA ILE A 281 0.49 -17.19 -9.94
C ILE A 281 -0.94 -17.11 -10.48
N THR A 282 -1.67 -18.24 -10.51
CA THR A 282 -3.08 -18.27 -10.93
C THR A 282 -3.97 -17.43 -10.01
N GLU A 283 -3.80 -17.54 -8.70
CA GLU A 283 -4.54 -16.72 -7.73
C GLU A 283 -4.24 -15.22 -7.92
N ARG A 284 -2.97 -14.86 -8.14
CA ARG A 284 -2.59 -13.48 -8.42
C ARG A 284 -3.16 -12.97 -9.75
N ILE A 285 -3.18 -13.79 -10.79
CA ILE A 285 -3.82 -13.46 -12.08
C ILE A 285 -5.33 -13.28 -11.90
N GLN A 286 -5.98 -14.13 -11.08
CA GLN A 286 -7.41 -13.99 -10.78
C GLN A 286 -7.70 -12.69 -10.02
N SER A 287 -6.89 -12.35 -9.01
CA SER A 287 -6.99 -11.07 -8.30
C SER A 287 -6.77 -9.89 -9.24
N LEU A 288 -5.80 -9.99 -10.16
CA LEU A 288 -5.54 -8.96 -11.16
C LEU A 288 -6.72 -8.83 -12.14
N ASN A 289 -7.35 -9.94 -12.53
CA ASN A 289 -8.54 -9.93 -13.38
C ASN A 289 -9.72 -9.25 -12.68
N CYS A 290 -9.93 -9.49 -11.39
CA CYS A 290 -10.94 -8.76 -10.61
C CYS A 290 -10.66 -7.25 -10.59
N LEU A 291 -9.39 -6.84 -10.46
CA LEU A 291 -8.99 -5.44 -10.55
C LEU A 291 -9.29 -4.87 -11.94
N HIS A 292 -8.97 -5.61 -13.02
CA HIS A 292 -9.28 -5.19 -14.39
C HIS A 292 -10.78 -5.01 -14.63
N ILE A 293 -11.62 -5.91 -14.11
CA ILE A 293 -13.08 -5.76 -14.17
C ILE A 293 -13.50 -4.47 -13.46
N SER A 294 -12.98 -4.21 -12.25
CA SER A 294 -13.27 -2.97 -11.52
C SER A 294 -12.79 -1.70 -12.25
N ILE A 295 -11.68 -1.75 -12.98
CA ILE A 295 -11.23 -0.64 -13.84
C ILE A 295 -12.23 -0.43 -14.98
N ASN A 296 -12.74 -1.50 -15.58
CA ASN A 296 -13.74 -1.38 -16.63
C ASN A 296 -15.03 -0.75 -16.10
N ASP A 297 -15.52 -1.20 -14.95
CA ASP A 297 -16.67 -0.60 -14.28
C ASP A 297 -16.42 0.89 -13.97
N MET A 298 -15.22 1.25 -13.52
CA MET A 298 -14.85 2.66 -13.30
C MET A 298 -14.87 3.46 -14.61
N ASN A 299 -14.38 2.90 -15.70
CA ASN A 299 -14.46 3.54 -17.01
C ASN A 299 -15.91 3.75 -17.47
N ASP A 300 -16.79 2.77 -17.23
CA ASP A 300 -18.21 2.89 -17.53
C ASP A 300 -18.86 4.00 -16.68
N THR A 301 -18.56 4.07 -15.37
CA THR A 301 -19.05 5.18 -14.52
C THR A 301 -18.54 6.55 -14.96
N VAL A 302 -17.29 6.64 -15.44
CA VAL A 302 -16.74 7.89 -15.99
C VAL A 302 -17.46 8.28 -17.28
N SER A 303 -17.78 7.29 -18.13
CA SER A 303 -18.59 7.52 -19.33
C SER A 303 -19.99 8.04 -18.97
N GLU A 304 -20.66 7.44 -17.99
CA GLU A 304 -21.97 7.89 -17.51
C GLU A 304 -21.90 9.33 -16.94
N ILE A 305 -20.86 9.64 -16.16
CA ILE A 305 -20.64 11.01 -15.66
C ILE A 305 -20.46 11.99 -16.81
N ASN A 306 -19.72 11.60 -17.84
CA ASN A 306 -19.52 12.43 -19.03
C ASN A 306 -20.85 12.67 -19.77
N ASP A 307 -21.67 11.65 -19.95
CA ASP A 307 -23.00 11.78 -20.56
C ASP A 307 -23.92 12.69 -19.73
N HIS A 308 -23.89 12.57 -18.41
CA HIS A 308 -24.59 13.47 -17.50
C HIS A 308 -24.08 14.92 -17.62
N LEU A 309 -22.77 15.12 -17.75
CA LEU A 309 -22.18 16.44 -17.93
C LEU A 309 -22.60 17.06 -19.26
N PHE A 310 -22.62 16.28 -20.35
CA PHE A 310 -23.17 16.72 -21.64
C PHE A 310 -24.65 17.10 -21.53
N SER A 311 -25.45 16.33 -20.80
CA SER A 311 -26.86 16.63 -20.56
C SER A 311 -27.05 17.93 -19.77
N VAL A 312 -26.26 18.14 -18.71
CA VAL A 312 -26.26 19.38 -17.91
C VAL A 312 -25.84 20.57 -18.78
N HIS A 313 -24.80 20.42 -19.60
CA HIS A 313 -24.37 21.47 -20.51
C HIS A 313 -25.48 21.85 -21.50
N SER A 314 -26.15 20.87 -22.11
CA SER A 314 -27.31 21.11 -22.98
C SER A 314 -28.47 21.79 -22.25
N GLN A 315 -28.68 21.46 -20.97
CA GLN A 315 -29.68 22.18 -20.15
C GLN A 315 -29.25 23.62 -19.92
N ILE A 316 -28.00 23.90 -19.57
CA ILE A 316 -27.49 25.26 -19.40
C ILE A 316 -27.71 26.10 -20.67
N ASP A 317 -27.43 25.54 -21.85
CA ASP A 317 -27.68 26.22 -23.12
C ASP A 317 -29.16 26.56 -23.32
N LYS A 318 -30.07 25.63 -22.99
CA LYS A 318 -31.52 25.87 -23.03
C LYS A 318 -31.94 26.96 -22.05
N TRP A 319 -31.38 26.97 -20.85
CA TRP A 319 -31.67 28.00 -19.84
C TRP A 319 -31.14 29.36 -20.28
N SER A 320 -29.97 29.43 -20.93
CA SER A 320 -29.45 30.66 -21.54
C SER A 320 -30.40 31.19 -22.61
N LEU A 321 -30.85 30.32 -23.52
CA LEU A 321 -31.76 30.72 -24.60
C LEU A 321 -33.12 31.17 -24.06
N LEU A 322 -33.65 30.51 -23.03
CA LEU A 322 -34.85 30.95 -22.34
C LEU A 322 -34.64 32.31 -21.66
N LEU A 323 -33.51 32.51 -20.99
CA LEU A 323 -33.18 33.79 -20.35
C LEU A 323 -33.13 34.92 -21.38
N ASP A 324 -32.45 34.71 -22.50
CA ASP A 324 -32.37 35.67 -23.60
C ASP A 324 -33.75 35.99 -24.17
N SER A 325 -34.59 34.98 -24.37
CA SER A 325 -35.98 35.15 -24.82
C SER A 325 -36.83 35.93 -23.81
N THR A 326 -36.67 35.66 -22.50
CA THR A 326 -37.37 36.42 -21.46
C THR A 326 -36.90 37.87 -21.37
N ALA A 327 -35.60 38.12 -21.56
CA ALA A 327 -35.04 39.46 -21.62
C ALA A 327 -35.61 40.23 -22.83
N GLU A 328 -35.68 39.59 -23.99
CA GLU A 328 -36.27 40.20 -25.19
C GLU A 328 -37.78 40.48 -25.00
N GLN A 329 -38.52 39.58 -24.36
CA GLN A 329 -39.93 39.83 -24.03
C GLN A 329 -40.10 40.97 -23.03
N LEU A 330 -39.20 41.10 -22.05
CA LEU A 330 -39.23 42.19 -21.08
C LEU A 330 -38.95 43.54 -21.76
N ASP A 331 -37.97 43.61 -22.66
CA ASP A 331 -37.66 44.81 -23.42
C ASP A 331 -38.81 45.23 -24.33
N ARG A 332 -39.50 44.27 -24.96
CA ARG A 332 -40.71 44.53 -25.75
C ARG A 332 -41.83 45.09 -24.88
N ASN A 333 -42.09 44.49 -23.72
CA ASN A 333 -43.11 44.97 -22.79
C ASN A 333 -42.80 46.36 -22.24
N GLU A 334 -41.53 46.65 -21.94
CA GLU A 334 -41.10 47.98 -21.48
C GLU A 334 -41.36 49.04 -22.57
N LYS A 335 -41.08 48.70 -23.83
CA LYS A 335 -41.36 49.58 -24.98
C LYS A 335 -42.85 49.82 -25.16
N ASP A 336 -43.68 48.77 -25.12
CA ASP A 336 -45.13 48.87 -25.23
C ASP A 336 -45.72 49.69 -24.07
N PHE A 337 -45.17 49.54 -22.85
CA PHE A 337 -45.56 50.34 -21.69
C PHE A 337 -45.18 51.81 -21.86
N SER A 338 -43.97 52.10 -22.35
CA SER A 338 -43.53 53.47 -22.65
C SER A 338 -44.42 54.13 -23.71
N ASP A 339 -44.79 53.42 -24.77
CA ASP A 339 -45.69 53.92 -25.82
C ASP A 339 -47.10 54.18 -25.26
N THR A 340 -47.63 53.24 -24.47
CA THR A 340 -48.93 53.40 -23.78
C THR A 340 -48.91 54.59 -22.82
N ARG A 341 -47.81 54.76 -22.07
CA ARG A 341 -47.62 55.91 -21.18
C ARG A 341 -47.61 57.22 -21.97
N SER A 342 -46.85 57.30 -23.06
CA SER A 342 -46.80 58.49 -23.92
C SER A 342 -48.17 58.86 -24.49
N THR A 343 -48.97 57.86 -24.90
CA THR A 343 -50.33 58.10 -25.38
C THR A 343 -51.27 58.57 -24.27
N LEU A 344 -51.18 58.01 -23.06
CA LEU A 344 -51.92 58.48 -21.89
C LEU A 344 -51.52 59.91 -21.48
N GLU A 345 -50.23 60.25 -21.47
CA GLU A 345 -49.76 61.62 -21.20
C GLU A 345 -50.30 62.61 -22.25
N LYS A 346 -50.35 62.24 -23.53
CA LYS A 346 -51.00 63.06 -24.58
C LYS A 346 -52.50 63.23 -24.36
N GLN A 347 -53.20 62.17 -23.94
CA GLN A 347 -54.63 62.24 -23.62
C GLN A 347 -54.90 63.09 -22.38
N LEU A 348 -54.09 62.95 -21.33
CA LEU A 348 -54.19 63.72 -20.10
C LEU A 348 -53.96 65.22 -20.37
N THR A 349 -52.88 65.55 -21.08
CA THR A 349 -52.59 66.95 -21.46
C THR A 349 -53.67 67.55 -22.37
N ALA A 350 -54.30 66.75 -23.24
CA ALA A 350 -55.45 67.19 -24.04
C ALA A 350 -56.70 67.43 -23.17
N LEU A 351 -56.95 66.57 -22.18
CA LEU A 351 -58.04 66.76 -21.21
C LEU A 351 -57.80 67.98 -20.31
N GLU A 352 -56.58 68.18 -19.80
CA GLU A 352 -56.19 69.35 -19.03
C GLU A 352 -56.39 70.65 -19.82
N LYS A 353 -55.98 70.68 -21.10
CA LYS A 353 -56.27 71.81 -22.00
C LYS A 353 -57.77 72.04 -22.14
N ARG A 354 -58.57 70.99 -22.25
CA ARG A 354 -60.03 71.11 -22.37
C ARG A 354 -60.67 71.62 -21.08
N VAL A 355 -60.21 71.18 -19.91
CA VAL A 355 -60.69 71.64 -18.61
C VAL A 355 -60.30 73.10 -18.38
N ASN A 356 -59.07 73.49 -18.71
CA ASN A 356 -58.62 74.88 -18.60
C ASN A 356 -59.41 75.81 -19.52
N ASN A 357 -59.83 75.35 -20.70
CA ASN A 357 -60.70 76.11 -21.61
C ASN A 357 -62.16 76.19 -21.15
N LEU A 358 -62.59 75.40 -20.15
CA LEU A 358 -63.95 75.42 -19.59
C LEU A 358 -64.03 76.20 -18.27
N ASN A 359 -62.89 76.42 -17.60
CA ASN A 359 -62.77 77.13 -16.32
C ASN A 359 -62.23 78.57 -16.46
N GLY A 360 -62.06 79.07 -17.68
CA GLY A 360 -61.86 80.49 -18.02
C GLY A 360 -63.00 80.98 -18.86
#